data_AF-A0A4P6DCW4-F1
#
_entry.id   AF-A0A4P6DCW4-F1
#
_cell.length_a   1.000
_cell.length_b   1.000
_cell.length_c   1.000
_cell.angle_alpha   90.00
_cell.angle_beta   90.00
_cell.angle_gamma   90.00
#
_symmetry.space_group_name_H-M   'P 1'
#
loop_
_entity.id
_entity.type
_entity.pdbx_description
1 polymer ?
#
loop_
_entity_poly.entity_id
_entity_poly.type
_entity_poly.pdbx_seq_one_letter_code
_entity_poly.pdbx_strand_id
1 'polypeptide(L)'
;MFLSLATMIVSLTIAISSHPVSILMLILLQTLFICILMFSMLKTSWFSYILFLIFLGGLMVLFVYIVSLASNEKFSVNFSLTIILSAAVSFMSFSILYLSFFDKTQSLFSNNFFEQTMMIFSGTLVAPTILIMFYLLYTLIVAVKVSSKLEGPLRNFMG
;
A
#
# COMPACT_ATOMS: atom_id res chain seq x y z
N MET A 1 13.82 -11.61 2.48
CA MET A 1 14.11 -11.18 3.87
C MET A 1 14.55 -9.72 3.95
N PHE A 2 15.54 -9.26 3.18
CA PHE A 2 15.91 -7.83 3.16
C PHE A 2 14.72 -6.92 2.78
N LEU A 3 13.96 -7.31 1.75
CA LEU A 3 12.79 -6.57 1.32
C LEU A 3 11.65 -6.59 2.36
N SER A 4 11.48 -7.69 3.10
CA SER A 4 10.47 -7.78 4.17
C SER A 4 10.86 -6.97 5.40
N LEU A 5 12.16 -6.86 5.67
CA LEU A 5 12.69 -5.96 6.68
C LEU A 5 12.50 -4.50 6.26
N ALA A 6 12.76 -4.15 5.00
CA ALA A 6 12.48 -2.82 4.47
C ALA A 6 10.99 -2.42 4.62
N THR A 7 10.05 -3.35 4.37
CA THR A 7 8.62 -3.08 4.61
C THR A 7 8.28 -2.85 6.08
N MET A 8 8.95 -3.54 7.01
CA MET A 8 8.73 -3.32 8.44
C MET A 8 9.23 -1.93 8.85
N ILE A 9 10.40 -1.52 8.37
CA ILE A 9 10.98 -0.20 8.67
C ILE A 9 10.06 0.91 8.19
N VAL A 10 9.59 0.84 6.95
CA VAL A 10 8.70 1.85 6.39
C VAL A 10 7.35 1.87 7.12
N SER A 11 6.82 0.72 7.54
CA SER A 11 5.58 0.69 8.34
C SER A 11 5.73 1.39 9.70
N LEU A 12 6.89 1.23 10.35
CA LEU A 12 7.19 1.89 11.63
C LEU A 12 7.37 3.40 11.45
N THR A 13 7.99 3.85 10.35
CA THR A 13 8.14 5.29 10.09
C THR A 13 6.80 5.96 9.76
N ILE A 14 5.88 5.26 9.09
CA ILE A 14 4.51 5.77 8.85
C ILE A 14 3.78 6.04 10.17
N ALA A 15 3.88 5.13 11.14
CA ALA A 15 3.18 5.26 12.42
C ALA A 15 3.60 6.48 13.25
N ILE A 16 4.75 7.08 12.93
CA ILE A 16 5.38 8.15 13.73
C ILE A 16 5.43 9.47 12.97
N SER A 17 5.29 9.43 11.64
CA SER A 17 5.18 10.64 10.84
C SER A 17 3.88 11.38 11.13
N SER A 18 3.97 12.69 11.36
CA SER A 18 2.82 13.57 11.60
C SER A 18 2.37 14.34 10.36
N HIS A 19 3.30 14.64 9.44
CA HIS A 19 3.00 15.47 8.28
C HIS A 19 2.22 14.68 7.21
N PRO A 20 1.06 15.15 6.74
CA PRO A 20 0.19 14.38 5.83
C PRO A 20 0.88 14.04 4.51
N VAL A 21 1.67 14.95 3.96
CA VAL A 21 2.46 14.68 2.75
C VAL A 21 3.55 13.63 2.99
N SER A 22 4.15 13.59 4.18
CA SER A 22 5.22 12.63 4.48
C SER A 22 4.67 11.23 4.68
N ILE A 23 3.54 11.12 5.38
CA ILE A 23 2.76 9.88 5.51
C ILE A 23 2.46 9.34 4.11
N LEU A 24 1.99 10.18 3.19
CA LEU A 24 1.60 9.74 1.86
C LEU A 24 2.79 9.28 1.00
N MET A 25 3.92 9.97 1.08
CA MET A 25 5.16 9.54 0.41
C MET A 25 5.67 8.20 0.96
N LEU A 26 5.57 7.99 2.28
CA LEU A 26 5.94 6.72 2.91
C LEU A 26 4.98 5.59 2.53
N ILE A 27 3.68 5.86 2.39
CA ILE A 27 2.70 4.86 1.92
C ILE A 27 3.00 4.45 0.46
N LEU A 28 3.35 5.38 -0.42
CA LEU A 28 3.77 5.03 -1.79
C LEU A 28 4.98 4.10 -1.76
N LEU A 29 6.01 4.42 -0.98
CA LEU A 29 7.19 3.57 -0.82
C LEU A 29 6.85 2.18 -0.26
N GLN A 30 5.95 2.11 0.72
CA GLN A 30 5.49 0.85 1.30
C GLN A 30 4.81 -0.03 0.26
N THR A 31 3.92 0.53 -0.56
CA THR A 31 3.21 -0.23 -1.60
C THR A 31 4.17 -0.77 -2.66
N LEU A 32 5.22 -0.02 -3.01
CA LEU A 32 6.27 -0.51 -3.92
C LEU A 32 6.99 -1.75 -3.34
N PHE A 33 7.43 -1.69 -2.08
CA PHE A 33 8.10 -2.81 -1.45
C PHE A 33 7.19 -4.04 -1.31
N ILE A 34 5.90 -3.84 -1.01
CA ILE A 34 4.91 -4.93 -0.98
C ILE A 34 4.72 -5.55 -2.37
N CYS A 35 4.63 -4.75 -3.43
CA CYS A 35 4.48 -5.27 -4.80
C CYS A 35 5.68 -6.15 -5.20
N ILE A 36 6.90 -5.72 -4.87
CA ILE A 36 8.12 -6.49 -5.16
C ILE A 36 8.17 -7.76 -4.29
N LEU A 37 7.72 -7.71 -3.03
CA LEU A 37 7.61 -8.92 -2.18
C LEU A 37 6.64 -9.92 -2.79
N MET A 38 5.43 -9.48 -3.18
CA MET A 38 4.42 -10.34 -3.79
C MET A 38 4.89 -10.94 -5.12
N PHE A 39 5.61 -10.15 -5.92
CA PHE A 39 6.25 -10.64 -7.15
C PHE A 39 7.28 -11.75 -6.87
N SER A 40 8.04 -11.65 -5.77
CA SER A 40 9.00 -12.70 -5.38
C SER A 40 8.37 -13.97 -4.82
N MET A 41 7.18 -13.86 -4.21
CA MET A 41 6.49 -14.98 -3.56
C MET A 41 5.58 -15.74 -4.50
N LEU A 42 4.94 -15.05 -5.45
CA LEU A 42 3.99 -15.64 -6.37
C LEU A 42 4.69 -16.05 -7.66
N LYS A 43 4.42 -17.27 -8.12
CA LYS A 43 4.93 -17.76 -9.40
C LYS A 43 4.33 -17.05 -10.61
N THR A 44 3.15 -16.43 -10.44
CA THR A 44 2.47 -15.67 -11.49
C THR A 44 2.49 -14.18 -11.15
N SER A 45 3.03 -13.36 -12.05
CA SER A 45 3.19 -11.91 -11.90
C SER A 45 1.89 -11.10 -12.01
N TRP A 46 0.80 -11.72 -12.49
CA TRP A 46 -0.45 -11.02 -12.79
C TRP A 46 -1.09 -10.38 -11.54
N PHE A 47 -1.07 -11.08 -10.40
CA PHE A 47 -1.61 -10.54 -9.15
C PHE A 47 -0.78 -9.36 -8.60
N SER A 48 0.56 -9.46 -8.62
CA SER A 48 1.42 -8.34 -8.23
C SER A 48 1.24 -7.11 -9.12
N TYR A 49 0.94 -7.32 -10.41
CA TYR A 49 0.69 -6.24 -11.35
C TYR A 49 -0.64 -5.52 -11.08
N ILE A 50 -1.73 -6.26 -10.83
CA ILE A 50 -3.04 -5.66 -10.49
C ILE A 50 -2.95 -4.86 -9.19
N LEU A 51 -2.28 -5.40 -8.16
CA LEU A 51 -2.04 -4.69 -6.91
C LEU A 51 -1.30 -3.38 -7.14
N PHE A 52 -0.22 -3.40 -7.93
CA PHE A 52 0.56 -2.21 -8.24
C PHE A 52 -0.29 -1.12 -8.91
N LEU A 53 -1.10 -1.47 -9.91
CA LEU A 53 -1.93 -0.50 -10.63
C LEU A 53 -3.00 0.14 -9.74
N ILE A 54 -3.69 -0.65 -8.93
CA ILE A 54 -4.77 -0.14 -8.07
C ILE A 54 -4.21 0.80 -7.01
N PHE A 55 -3.10 0.41 -6.35
CA PHE A 55 -2.50 1.24 -5.32
C PHE A 55 -1.87 2.52 -5.89
N LEU A 56 -1.13 2.43 -6.99
CA LEU A 56 -0.51 3.61 -7.60
C LEU A 56 -1.58 4.57 -8.12
N GLY A 57 -2.59 4.08 -8.84
CA GLY A 57 -3.68 4.90 -9.36
C GLY A 57 -4.50 5.58 -8.25
N GLY A 58 -4.94 4.84 -7.24
CA GLY A 58 -5.77 5.37 -6.15
C GLY A 58 -5.01 6.35 -5.24
N LEU A 59 -3.75 6.03 -4.89
CA LEU A 59 -2.96 6.88 -4.00
C LEU A 59 -2.49 8.17 -4.69
N MET A 60 -2.30 8.18 -6.02
CA MET A 60 -1.96 9.42 -6.75
C MET A 60 -3.11 10.43 -6.75
N VAL A 61 -4.37 9.99 -6.85
CA VAL A 61 -5.53 10.89 -6.75
C VAL A 61 -5.60 11.51 -5.34
N LEU A 62 -5.38 10.70 -4.31
CA LEU A 62 -5.33 11.17 -2.92
C LEU A 62 -4.16 12.12 -2.67
N PHE A 63 -3.03 11.93 -3.36
CA PHE A 63 -1.87 12.83 -3.32
C PHE A 63 -2.20 14.23 -3.84
N VAL A 64 -2.82 14.33 -5.01
CA VAL A 64 -3.21 15.63 -5.56
C VAL A 64 -4.19 16.33 -4.61
N TYR A 65 -5.16 15.59 -4.04
CA TYR A 65 -6.11 16.15 -3.09
C TYR A 65 -5.42 16.72 -1.83
N ILE A 66 -4.59 15.93 -1.14
CA ILE A 66 -3.97 16.37 0.11
C ILE A 66 -2.97 17.51 -0.10
N VAL A 67 -2.16 17.48 -1.17
CA VAL A 67 -1.23 18.57 -1.48
C VAL A 67 -1.98 19.86 -1.82
N SER A 68 -3.18 19.78 -2.40
CA SER A 68 -4.00 20.97 -2.68
C SER A 68 -4.66 21.60 -1.44
N LEU A 69 -4.86 20.81 -0.37
CA LEU A 69 -5.46 21.29 0.89
C LEU A 69 -4.41 21.68 1.95
N ALA A 70 -3.24 21.05 1.94
CA ALA A 70 -2.24 21.27 2.98
C ALA A 70 -1.48 22.59 2.77
N SER A 71 -1.35 23.38 3.85
CA SER A 71 -0.33 24.43 3.94
C SER A 71 1.06 23.80 3.78
N ASN A 72 1.96 24.45 3.03
CA ASN A 72 3.35 24.02 2.87
C ASN A 72 4.15 24.25 4.16
N GLU A 73 3.82 23.52 5.22
CA GLU A 73 4.55 23.57 6.48
C GLU A 73 5.92 22.90 6.33
N LYS A 74 6.93 23.50 6.98
CA LYS A 74 8.30 23.01 6.88
C LYS A 74 8.41 21.66 7.57
N PHE A 75 9.02 20.70 6.87
CA PHE A 75 9.26 19.36 7.38
C PHE A 75 10.21 19.40 8.59
N SER A 76 9.75 18.95 9.76
CA SER A 76 10.59 18.72 10.93
C SER A 76 10.92 17.23 11.07
N VAL A 77 12.22 16.90 11.14
CA VAL A 77 12.67 15.53 11.34
C VAL A 77 12.65 15.23 12.85
N ASN A 78 11.81 14.28 13.27
CA ASN A 78 11.73 13.88 14.67
C ASN A 78 12.91 12.97 15.05
N PHE A 79 13.50 13.19 16.23
CA PHE A 79 14.58 12.37 16.78
C PHE A 79 14.15 10.92 17.08
N SER A 80 12.85 10.66 17.25
CA SER A 80 12.33 9.28 17.33
C SER A 80 12.57 8.47 16.05
N LEU A 81 12.67 9.14 14.90
CA LEU A 81 12.85 8.51 13.60
C LEU A 81 14.29 7.99 13.42
N THR A 82 15.28 8.69 14.00
CA THR A 82 16.70 8.28 13.93
C THR A 82 16.98 7.03 14.78
N ILE A 83 16.33 6.89 15.94
CA ILE A 83 16.45 5.71 16.82
C ILE A 83 15.87 4.46 16.15
N ILE A 84 14.79 4.62 15.39
CA ILE A 84 14.17 3.49 14.68
C ILE A 84 15.01 3.06 13.50
N LEU A 85 15.60 4.00 12.77
CA LEU A 85 16.52 3.69 11.70
C LEU A 85 17.77 2.96 12.22
N SER A 86 18.31 3.33 13.37
CA SER A 86 19.46 2.64 13.95
C SER A 86 19.11 1.23 14.46
N ALA A 87 17.95 1.05 15.11
CA ALA A 87 17.45 -0.25 15.55
C ALA A 87 17.11 -1.18 14.35
N ALA A 88 16.63 -0.60 13.26
CA ALA A 88 16.39 -1.33 12.03
C ALA A 88 17.68 -1.86 11.39
N VAL A 89 18.74 -1.03 11.35
CA VAL A 89 20.04 -1.41 10.79
C VAL A 89 20.70 -2.50 11.64
N SER A 90 20.57 -2.46 12.96
CA SER A 90 21.09 -3.53 13.84
C SER A 90 20.31 -4.84 13.70
N PHE A 91 19.00 -4.77 13.48
CA PHE A 91 18.20 -5.97 13.20
C PHE A 91 18.55 -6.59 11.83
N MET A 92 18.85 -5.75 10.83
CA MET A 92 19.34 -6.19 9.53
C MET A 92 20.66 -6.97 9.65
N SER A 93 21.64 -6.44 10.38
CA SER A 93 22.93 -7.12 10.55
C SER A 93 22.79 -8.45 11.28
N PHE A 94 21.92 -8.53 12.29
CA PHE A 94 21.62 -9.79 12.99
C PHE A 94 20.95 -10.82 12.07
N SER A 95 20.02 -10.39 11.22
CA SER A 95 19.33 -11.28 10.28
C SER A 95 20.27 -11.90 9.23
N ILE A 96 21.26 -11.15 8.75
CA ILE A 96 22.25 -11.62 7.77
C ILE A 96 23.15 -12.68 8.41
N LEU A 97 23.58 -12.46 9.66
CA LEU A 97 24.34 -13.46 10.43
C LEU A 97 23.52 -14.73 10.63
N TYR A 98 22.25 -14.63 11.00
CA TYR A 98 21.39 -15.80 11.22
C TYR A 98 21.17 -16.62 9.94
N LEU A 99 21.11 -15.96 8.78
CA LEU A 99 20.94 -16.62 7.48
C LEU A 99 22.15 -17.50 7.11
N SER A 100 23.38 -17.04 7.38
CA SER A 100 24.59 -17.84 7.12
C SER A 100 24.63 -19.16 7.90
N PHE A 101 23.82 -19.31 8.96
CA PHE A 101 23.71 -20.53 9.74
C PHE A 101 22.61 -21.49 9.26
N PHE A 102 21.65 -21.05 8.44
CA PHE A 102 20.45 -21.81 8.09
C PHE A 102 20.17 -21.84 6.57
N ASP A 103 21.17 -22.18 5.77
CA ASP A 103 20.98 -22.51 4.35
C ASP A 103 20.43 -23.93 4.18
N LYS A 104 19.14 -24.11 4.51
CA LYS A 104 18.32 -25.22 4.00
C LYS A 104 16.85 -25.02 4.38
N THR A 105 16.09 -24.34 3.54
CA THR A 105 14.65 -24.62 3.47
C THR A 105 14.18 -24.57 2.02
N GLN A 106 13.57 -25.68 1.61
CA GLN A 106 13.08 -25.96 0.27
C GLN A 106 11.87 -25.11 -0.09
N SER A 107 11.74 -24.88 -1.39
CA SER A 107 10.62 -24.25 -2.08
C SER A 107 9.32 -25.07 -1.96
N LEU A 108 8.51 -24.75 -0.95
CA LEU A 108 7.18 -25.35 -0.71
C LEU A 108 6.02 -24.61 -1.41
N PHE A 109 6.21 -24.10 -2.62
CA PHE A 109 5.10 -23.56 -3.40
C PHE A 109 4.90 -24.39 -4.67
N SER A 110 3.93 -25.31 -4.62
CA SER A 110 3.47 -26.07 -5.77
C SER A 110 2.76 -25.16 -6.78
N ASN A 111 2.79 -25.60 -8.04
CA ASN A 111 2.66 -24.81 -9.26
C ASN A 111 1.21 -24.54 -9.72
N ASN A 112 0.25 -24.31 -8.81
CA ASN A 112 -1.18 -24.38 -9.17
C ASN A 112 -1.95 -23.04 -9.06
N PHE A 113 -1.30 -21.89 -9.25
CA PHE A 113 -2.00 -20.59 -9.22
C PHE A 113 -2.80 -20.28 -10.50
N PHE A 114 -2.41 -20.81 -11.66
CA PHE A 114 -3.07 -20.50 -12.93
C PHE A 114 -4.48 -21.11 -13.04
N GLU A 115 -4.77 -22.20 -12.33
CA GLU A 115 -6.13 -22.76 -12.25
C GLU A 115 -7.06 -21.98 -11.31
N GLN A 116 -6.52 -21.20 -10.36
CA GLN A 116 -7.32 -20.46 -9.38
C GLN A 116 -7.98 -19.20 -9.95
N THR A 117 -7.39 -18.53 -10.95
CA THR A 117 -7.98 -17.32 -11.54
C THR A 117 -9.27 -17.61 -12.31
N MET A 118 -9.34 -18.78 -12.95
CA MET A 118 -10.53 -19.26 -13.66
C MET A 118 -11.64 -19.74 -12.71
N MET A 119 -11.33 -19.98 -11.42
CA MET A 119 -12.34 -20.33 -10.41
C MET A 119 -13.15 -19.14 -9.90
N ILE A 120 -12.76 -17.89 -10.17
CA ILE A 120 -13.49 -16.71 -9.67
C ILE A 120 -14.95 -16.69 -10.16
N PHE A 121 -15.22 -17.23 -11.35
CA PHE A 121 -16.56 -17.39 -11.91
C PHE A 121 -17.11 -18.82 -11.79
N SER A 122 -16.42 -19.72 -11.08
CA SER A 122 -16.94 -21.06 -10.79
C SER A 122 -17.86 -21.03 -9.57
N GLY A 123 -18.77 -22.00 -9.47
CA GLY A 123 -20.01 -21.92 -8.69
C GLY A 123 -19.91 -21.49 -7.21
N THR A 124 -18.76 -21.66 -6.55
CA THR A 124 -18.55 -21.22 -5.15
C THR A 124 -18.22 -19.73 -5.02
N LEU A 125 -17.62 -19.10 -6.04
CA LEU A 125 -17.19 -17.70 -6.02
C LEU A 125 -18.15 -16.74 -6.77
N VAL A 126 -19.20 -17.27 -7.40
CA VAL A 126 -20.23 -16.45 -8.08
C VAL A 126 -21.01 -15.55 -7.09
N ALA A 127 -21.37 -16.07 -5.91
CA ALA A 127 -22.08 -15.26 -4.91
C ALA A 127 -21.27 -14.05 -4.40
N PRO A 128 -20.00 -14.19 -3.96
CA PRO A 128 -19.20 -13.04 -3.55
C PRO A 128 -18.87 -12.09 -4.70
N THR A 129 -18.72 -12.56 -5.95
CA THR A 129 -18.49 -11.67 -7.10
C THR A 129 -19.71 -10.80 -7.42
N ILE A 130 -20.92 -11.36 -7.36
CA ILE A 130 -22.16 -10.58 -7.51
C ILE A 130 -22.28 -9.51 -6.41
N LEU A 131 -21.92 -9.85 -5.17
CA LEU A 131 -21.91 -8.89 -4.06
C LEU A 131 -20.94 -7.73 -4.32
N ILE A 132 -19.72 -8.00 -4.79
CA ILE A 132 -18.73 -6.96 -5.13
C ILE A 132 -19.26 -6.05 -6.25
N MET A 133 -19.94 -6.60 -7.27
CA MET A 133 -20.53 -5.79 -8.34
C MET A 133 -21.58 -4.80 -7.80
N PHE A 134 -22.51 -5.25 -6.95
CA PHE A 134 -23.48 -4.36 -6.33
C PHE A 134 -22.84 -3.35 -5.38
N TYR A 135 -21.81 -3.74 -4.64
CA TYR A 135 -21.07 -2.83 -3.76
C TYR A 135 -20.41 -1.69 -4.54
N LEU A 136 -19.71 -1.98 -5.65
CA LEU A 136 -19.08 -0.96 -6.49
C LEU A 136 -20.11 -0.02 -7.13
N LEU A 137 -21.26 -0.54 -7.54
CA LEU A 137 -22.35 0.29 -8.07
C LEU A 137 -22.91 1.21 -6.98
N TYR A 138 -23.12 0.68 -5.77
CA TYR A 138 -23.63 1.45 -4.65
C TYR A 138 -22.66 2.57 -4.24
N THR A 139 -21.35 2.29 -4.12
CA THR A 139 -20.36 3.31 -3.77
C THR A 139 -20.27 4.42 -4.79
N LEU A 140 -20.44 4.12 -6.09
CA LEU A 140 -20.49 5.14 -7.14
C LEU A 140 -21.73 6.06 -6.99
N ILE A 141 -22.92 5.50 -6.73
CA ILE A 141 -24.13 6.29 -6.48
C ILE A 141 -23.94 7.20 -5.26
N VAL A 142 -23.38 6.66 -4.17
CA VAL A 142 -23.11 7.44 -2.96
C VAL A 142 -22.09 8.54 -3.24
N ALA A 143 -21.00 8.25 -3.96
CA ALA A 143 -19.99 9.23 -4.31
C ALA A 143 -20.56 10.41 -5.11
N VAL A 144 -21.44 10.15 -6.09
CA VAL A 144 -22.14 11.20 -6.85
C VAL A 144 -23.08 12.02 -5.96
N LYS A 145 -23.82 11.38 -5.04
CA LYS A 145 -24.68 12.10 -4.09
C LYS A 145 -23.87 13.01 -3.16
N VAL A 146 -22.74 12.52 -2.63
CA VAL A 146 -21.86 13.30 -1.75
C VAL A 146 -21.21 14.47 -2.49
N SER A 147 -20.75 14.26 -3.73
CA SER A 147 -20.14 15.35 -4.52
C SER A 147 -21.15 16.41 -4.98
N SER A 148 -22.43 16.05 -5.12
CA SER A 148 -23.50 16.98 -5.51
C SER A 148 -23.97 17.94 -4.41
N LYS A 149 -23.56 17.74 -3.14
CA LYS A 149 -23.81 18.72 -2.06
C LYS A 149 -22.89 19.93 -2.21
N LEU A 150 -23.32 20.88 -3.04
CA LEU A 150 -22.70 22.19 -3.23
C LEU A 150 -23.43 23.23 -2.35
N GLU A 151 -22.97 23.42 -1.12
CA GLU A 151 -23.35 24.61 -0.34
C GLU A 151 -22.09 25.46 -0.09
N GLY A 152 -21.68 26.17 -1.15
CA GLY A 152 -20.69 27.26 -1.10
C GLY A 152 -19.44 27.05 -1.97
N PRO A 153 -18.88 28.11 -2.58
CA PRO A 153 -17.64 28.02 -3.34
C PRO A 153 -16.44 27.76 -2.41
N LEU A 154 -15.55 26.83 -2.80
CA LEU A 154 -14.32 26.48 -2.07
C LEU A 154 -13.27 27.61 -2.00
N ARG A 155 -13.53 28.77 -2.63
CA ARG A 155 -12.71 29.99 -2.50
C ARG A 155 -13.58 31.23 -2.70
N ASN A 156 -13.89 31.92 -1.60
CA ASN A 156 -14.24 33.33 -1.68
C ASN A 156 -12.96 34.10 -2.00
N PHE A 157 -12.75 34.45 -3.26
CA PHE A 157 -11.96 35.64 -3.55
C PHE A 157 -12.85 36.86 -3.30
N MET A 158 -12.85 37.36 -2.08
CA MET A 158 -13.22 38.75 -1.83
C MET A 158 -11.94 39.57 -1.91
N GLY A 159 -11.93 40.56 -2.80
CA GLY A 159 -10.91 41.60 -2.87
C GLY A 159 -11.04 42.62 -1.76
#